data_AF-A0A7S4UQ39-F1
#
_entry.id   AF-A0A7S4UQ39-F1
#
_cell.length_a   1.000
_cell.length_b   1.000
_cell.length_c   1.000
_cell.angle_alpha   90.00
_cell.angle_beta   90.00
_cell.angle_gamma   90.00
#
_symmetry.space_group_name_H-M   'P 1'
#
loop_
_entity.id
_entity.type
_entity.pdbx_description
1 polymer ?
#
loop_
_entity_poly.entity_id
_entity_poly.type
_entity_poly.pdbx_seq_one_letter_code
_entity_poly.pdbx_strand_id
1 'polypeptide(L)'
;MVKVVVGIESMLMIRLATVALLLSSGTQAFLPTPSSILLRSGGSRSFVKGQRPVTPKAFTALRCIGSETSTKKDESMTSKLESSLDELNTLYASISSEIELKESELKKLKDSKAVLEEKIEKVSNALELARNEESTRDMELSPAVIVGDGRVGHMMKNRGDPGDAMVRSTSELRFQLKEAPGGGPKSGPIYLCVPNSALKELVEACPPERRQDLVFMGSGNLGPFLKQFGLEGNTQALIYFVIDKLGHDPVDGKTSLDPDGLTAVTGKWSGDLAKRLKMVNLSCRIMDSNKFEISRLERLVWTCATHLVAKANKFTKVGQVVESHWSEVEEVMHELVRVLNEQAVSGSVQLEASQFYERMKEYTLSIGHFNTVVKDLEFRNGYFYKISQERLAKGLPDPCPMHTKLLKKVKAVK
;
A
#
# COMPACT_ATOMS: atom_id res chain seq x y z
N MET A 1 -13.98 3.29 -24.00
CA MET A 1 -15.45 3.37 -23.88
C MET A 1 -15.90 4.48 -22.94
N VAL A 2 -15.51 4.52 -21.66
CA VAL A 2 -15.96 5.57 -20.69
C VAL A 2 -15.73 7.02 -21.17
N LYS A 3 -14.57 7.33 -21.76
CA LYS A 3 -14.31 8.69 -22.32
C LYS A 3 -15.15 9.05 -23.55
N VAL A 4 -15.68 8.06 -24.26
CA VAL A 4 -16.54 8.26 -25.45
C VAL A 4 -17.99 8.48 -25.00
N VAL A 5 -18.44 7.78 -23.95
CA VAL A 5 -19.80 7.92 -23.39
C VAL A 5 -20.02 9.31 -22.76
N VAL A 6 -19.08 9.79 -21.94
CA VAL A 6 -19.15 11.14 -21.32
C VAL A 6 -19.19 12.26 -22.38
N GLY A 7 -18.52 12.05 -23.53
CA GLY A 7 -18.54 13.00 -24.64
C GLY A 7 -19.89 13.05 -25.38
N ILE A 8 -20.58 11.91 -25.49
CA ILE A 8 -21.89 11.80 -26.13
C ILE A 8 -22.98 12.42 -25.26
N GLU A 9 -22.99 12.15 -23.95
CA GLU A 9 -23.93 12.77 -23.00
C GLU A 9 -23.81 14.29 -22.98
N SER A 10 -22.58 14.81 -22.99
CA SER A 10 -22.32 16.26 -23.01
C SER A 10 -22.84 16.90 -24.31
N MET A 11 -22.67 16.25 -25.47
CA MET A 11 -23.20 16.76 -26.73
C MET A 11 -24.72 16.70 -26.83
N LEU A 12 -25.35 15.66 -26.27
CA LEU A 12 -26.81 15.51 -26.28
C LEU A 12 -27.49 16.56 -25.39
N MET A 13 -26.94 16.81 -24.19
CA MET A 13 -27.43 17.84 -23.27
C MET A 13 -27.30 19.25 -23.85
N ILE A 14 -26.21 19.54 -24.56
CA ILE A 14 -26.03 20.84 -25.25
C ILE A 14 -27.07 21.01 -26.37
N ARG A 15 -27.35 19.96 -27.15
CA ARG A 15 -28.36 20.03 -28.22
C ARG A 15 -29.79 20.16 -27.67
N LEU A 16 -30.13 19.44 -26.60
CA LEU A 16 -31.41 19.55 -25.91
C LEU A 16 -31.61 20.94 -25.29
N ALA A 17 -30.57 21.52 -24.67
CA ALA A 17 -30.61 22.88 -24.15
C ALA A 17 -30.80 23.93 -25.26
N THR A 18 -30.20 23.70 -26.43
CA THR A 18 -30.33 24.61 -27.60
C THR A 18 -31.74 24.54 -28.20
N VAL A 19 -32.35 23.36 -28.27
CA VAL A 19 -33.74 23.18 -28.73
C VAL A 19 -34.73 23.77 -27.71
N ALA A 20 -34.51 23.58 -26.42
CA ALA A 20 -35.33 24.18 -25.37
C ALA A 20 -35.25 25.72 -25.37
N LEU A 21 -34.07 26.30 -25.61
CA LEU A 21 -33.88 27.75 -25.77
C LEU A 21 -34.61 28.30 -26.99
N LEU A 22 -34.58 27.58 -28.13
CA LEU A 22 -35.30 27.96 -29.33
C LEU A 22 -36.83 27.91 -29.13
N LEU A 23 -37.34 26.90 -28.43
CA LEU A 23 -38.77 26.76 -28.11
C LEU A 23 -39.26 27.75 -27.04
N SER A 24 -38.38 28.20 -26.12
CA SER A 24 -38.73 29.17 -25.06
C SER A 24 -38.75 30.64 -25.52
N SER A 25 -38.31 30.92 -26.75
CA SER A 25 -38.19 32.28 -27.29
C SER A 25 -39.52 32.90 -27.78
N GLY A 26 -40.63 32.19 -27.58
CA GLY A 26 -42.01 32.62 -27.90
C GLY A 26 -42.72 33.46 -26.84
N THR A 27 -42.14 33.66 -25.65
CA THR A 27 -42.78 34.42 -24.57
C THR A 27 -41.94 35.64 -24.16
N GLN A 28 -42.46 36.83 -24.47
CA GLN A 28 -41.95 38.09 -23.95
C GLN A 28 -42.02 38.09 -22.42
N ALA A 29 -40.88 38.25 -21.75
CA ALA A 29 -40.82 38.71 -20.38
C ALA A 29 -39.72 39.77 -20.22
N PHE A 30 -40.14 40.90 -19.66
CA PHE A 30 -39.36 42.10 -19.39
C PHE A 30 -38.10 41.85 -18.56
N LEU A 31 -36.99 42.50 -18.92
CA LEU A 31 -35.88 42.79 -18.02
C LEU A 31 -35.66 44.31 -17.97
N PRO A 32 -35.39 44.91 -16.78
CA PRO A 32 -35.17 46.34 -16.65
C PRO A 32 -33.72 46.72 -17.01
N THR A 33 -33.57 47.91 -17.57
CA THR A 33 -32.32 48.54 -17.99
C THR A 33 -31.55 49.22 -16.82
N PRO A 34 -30.25 49.55 -17.02
CA PRO A 34 -29.27 49.70 -15.95
C PRO A 34 -29.08 51.16 -15.47
N SER A 35 -28.68 51.31 -14.21
CA SER A 35 -28.14 52.57 -13.67
C SER A 35 -26.62 52.50 -13.48
N SER A 36 -26.02 53.62 -13.85
CA SER A 36 -24.63 54.00 -14.09
C SER A 36 -23.70 54.10 -12.86
N ILE A 37 -22.37 54.06 -13.14
CA ILE A 37 -21.29 54.89 -12.51
C ILE A 37 -20.81 54.41 -11.11
N LEU A 38 -19.52 54.22 -10.73
CA LEU A 38 -18.24 54.88 -11.04
C LEU A 38 -17.06 53.97 -10.59
N LEU A 39 -15.96 53.94 -11.34
CA LEU A 39 -14.64 53.43 -10.94
C LEU A 39 -13.68 54.61 -10.64
N ARG A 40 -12.94 54.53 -9.54
CA ARG A 40 -11.63 55.18 -9.29
C ARG A 40 -10.75 54.09 -8.66
N SER A 41 -9.43 53.96 -8.81
CA SER A 41 -8.40 54.48 -9.72
C SER A 41 -7.08 53.85 -9.21
N GLY A 42 -6.16 53.43 -10.09
CA GLY A 42 -4.73 53.38 -9.78
C GLY A 42 -3.98 52.09 -10.13
N GLY A 43 -2.99 52.21 -11.03
CA GLY A 43 -1.75 51.41 -10.95
C GLY A 43 -1.31 50.60 -12.18
N SER A 44 -0.63 51.27 -13.11
CA SER A 44 0.64 50.85 -13.74
C SER A 44 0.73 49.65 -14.73
N ARG A 45 0.74 50.03 -16.02
CA ARG A 45 1.62 49.62 -17.14
C ARG A 45 2.37 48.27 -17.09
N SER A 46 2.11 47.45 -18.12
CA SER A 46 3.13 47.10 -19.15
C SER A 46 2.48 46.54 -20.43
N PHE A 47 2.89 47.10 -21.57
CA PHE A 47 2.46 46.81 -22.94
C PHE A 47 2.98 45.45 -23.45
N VAL A 48 2.12 44.65 -24.09
CA VAL A 48 2.51 43.80 -25.23
C VAL A 48 1.44 43.95 -26.32
N LYS A 49 1.89 44.34 -27.51
CA LYS A 49 1.10 44.57 -28.73
C LYS A 49 0.65 43.25 -29.35
N GLY A 50 -0.59 43.23 -29.86
CA GLY A 50 -0.92 42.48 -31.08
C GLY A 50 -2.02 41.43 -30.92
N GLN A 51 -3.28 41.85 -31.04
CA GLN A 51 -4.32 41.17 -31.82
C GLN A 51 -5.59 42.04 -31.81
N ARG A 52 -6.12 42.35 -32.99
CA ARG A 52 -7.34 43.16 -33.18
C ARG A 52 -8.57 42.28 -32.94
N PRO A 53 -9.58 42.71 -32.16
CA PRO A 53 -10.89 42.07 -32.17
C PRO A 53 -11.69 42.58 -33.37
N VAL A 54 -12.17 41.64 -34.19
CA VAL A 54 -13.15 41.92 -35.24
C VAL A 54 -14.52 42.00 -34.59
N THR A 55 -15.12 43.20 -34.58
CA THR A 55 -16.52 43.41 -34.23
C THR A 55 -17.43 42.87 -35.34
N PRO A 56 -18.50 42.11 -35.03
CA PRO A 56 -19.52 41.80 -36.03
C PRO A 56 -20.40 43.03 -36.26
N LYS A 57 -20.22 43.71 -37.39
CA LYS A 57 -21.27 44.52 -38.01
C LYS A 57 -22.12 43.60 -38.89
N ALA A 58 -23.43 43.83 -38.83
CA ALA A 58 -24.50 43.27 -39.66
C ALA A 58 -25.32 42.20 -38.95
N PHE A 59 -26.45 42.61 -38.37
CA PHE A 59 -27.76 42.00 -38.63
C PHE A 59 -28.83 42.98 -38.11
N THR A 60 -29.07 44.03 -38.87
CA THR A 60 -30.26 44.88 -38.74
C THR A 60 -30.83 45.07 -40.14
N ALA A 61 -31.55 44.05 -40.61
CA ALA A 61 -32.46 44.14 -41.73
C ALA A 61 -33.34 42.90 -41.70
N LEU A 62 -34.53 43.03 -41.11
CA LEU A 62 -35.77 42.32 -41.50
C LEU A 62 -36.84 42.64 -40.45
N ARG A 63 -37.49 43.79 -40.63
CA ARG A 63 -38.85 44.02 -40.14
C ARG A 63 -39.73 44.19 -41.37
N CYS A 64 -40.90 43.56 -41.30
CA CYS A 64 -42.05 43.68 -42.19
C CYS A 64 -42.03 42.83 -43.47
N ILE A 65 -42.57 41.61 -43.38
CA ILE A 65 -43.66 41.14 -44.26
C ILE A 65 -44.65 40.39 -43.35
N GLY A 66 -45.93 40.76 -43.42
CA GLY A 66 -47.01 40.14 -42.67
C GLY A 66 -47.72 39.01 -43.42
N SER A 67 -48.87 38.66 -42.86
CA SER A 67 -49.99 37.87 -43.41
C SER A 67 -49.82 36.34 -43.49
N GLU A 68 -50.44 35.68 -42.53
CA GLU A 68 -51.58 34.78 -42.78
C GLU A 68 -51.45 33.79 -43.95
N THR A 69 -50.42 32.95 -43.92
CA THR A 69 -50.47 31.59 -44.51
C THR A 69 -49.59 30.56 -43.75
N SER A 70 -49.03 30.92 -42.59
CA SER A 70 -47.95 30.16 -41.94
C SER A 70 -48.39 29.10 -40.92
N THR A 71 -49.64 29.11 -40.45
CA THR A 71 -50.06 28.26 -39.32
C THR A 71 -49.93 26.76 -39.60
N LYS A 72 -50.35 26.29 -40.79
CA LYS A 72 -50.22 24.88 -41.17
C LYS A 72 -48.77 24.40 -41.38
N LYS A 73 -47.88 25.31 -41.79
CA LYS A 73 -46.47 24.97 -42.09
C LYS A 73 -45.62 24.98 -40.82
N ASP A 74 -45.92 25.88 -39.89
CA ASP A 74 -45.33 25.91 -38.55
C ASP A 74 -45.85 24.76 -37.69
N GLU A 75 -47.16 24.46 -37.68
CA GLU A 75 -47.70 23.26 -37.01
C GLU A 75 -47.10 21.96 -37.57
N SER A 76 -46.86 21.90 -38.89
CA SER A 76 -46.18 20.75 -39.53
C SER A 76 -44.70 20.63 -39.13
N MET A 77 -44.00 21.73 -38.90
CA MET A 77 -42.61 21.70 -38.41
C MET A 77 -42.54 21.33 -36.92
N THR A 78 -43.44 21.87 -36.10
CA THR A 78 -43.51 21.54 -34.67
C THR A 78 -43.81 20.06 -34.46
N SER A 79 -44.79 19.51 -35.19
CA SER A 79 -45.10 18.07 -35.19
C SER A 79 -43.90 17.19 -35.60
N LYS A 80 -43.11 17.63 -36.60
CA LYS A 80 -41.90 16.90 -37.02
C LYS A 80 -40.79 16.95 -35.97
N LEU A 81 -40.65 18.08 -35.28
CA LEU A 81 -39.67 18.24 -34.19
C LEU A 81 -40.06 17.40 -32.98
N GLU A 82 -41.34 17.37 -32.61
CA GLU A 82 -41.86 16.52 -31.52
C GLU A 82 -41.66 15.03 -31.84
N SER A 83 -41.99 14.59 -33.06
CA SER A 83 -41.71 13.22 -33.52
C SER A 83 -40.22 12.88 -33.48
N SER A 84 -39.35 13.79 -33.90
CA SER A 84 -37.88 13.59 -33.85
C SER A 84 -37.36 13.54 -32.41
N LEU A 85 -37.97 14.29 -31.49
CA LEU A 85 -37.62 14.29 -30.08
C LEU A 85 -38.02 12.98 -29.41
N ASP A 86 -39.21 12.45 -29.73
CA ASP A 86 -39.66 11.13 -29.25
C ASP A 86 -38.78 9.99 -29.77
N GLU A 87 -38.37 10.04 -31.04
CA GLU A 87 -37.41 9.10 -31.62
C GLU A 87 -36.05 9.15 -30.90
N LEU A 88 -35.54 10.36 -30.61
CA LEU A 88 -34.28 10.55 -29.88
C LEU A 88 -34.37 10.06 -28.43
N ASN A 89 -35.47 10.31 -27.75
CA ASN A 89 -35.71 9.83 -26.38
C ASN A 89 -35.79 8.30 -26.34
N THR A 90 -36.45 7.69 -27.32
CA THR A 90 -36.52 6.23 -27.47
C THR A 90 -35.13 5.63 -27.70
N LEU A 91 -34.33 6.24 -28.58
CA LEU A 91 -32.96 5.82 -28.84
C LEU A 91 -32.07 5.96 -27.60
N TYR A 92 -32.19 7.07 -26.87
CA TYR A 92 -31.45 7.31 -25.63
C TYR A 92 -31.76 6.26 -24.55
N ALA A 93 -33.05 5.93 -24.36
CA ALA A 93 -33.46 4.89 -23.42
C ALA A 93 -32.90 3.51 -23.79
N SER A 94 -32.90 3.17 -25.09
CA SER A 94 -32.32 1.92 -25.59
C SER A 94 -30.80 1.85 -25.34
N ILE A 95 -30.06 2.93 -25.63
CA ILE A 95 -28.61 2.98 -25.41
C ILE A 95 -28.28 2.90 -23.92
N SER A 96 -29.04 3.60 -23.07
CA SER A 96 -28.82 3.60 -21.61
C SER A 96 -28.98 2.19 -21.03
N SER A 97 -30.03 1.47 -21.45
CA SER A 97 -30.26 0.08 -21.06
C SER A 97 -29.12 -0.86 -21.52
N GLU A 98 -28.60 -0.67 -22.73
CA GLU A 98 -27.47 -1.46 -23.22
C GLU A 98 -26.18 -1.17 -22.44
N ILE A 99 -25.95 0.09 -22.04
CA ILE A 99 -24.82 0.48 -21.18
C ILE A 99 -24.91 -0.22 -19.82
N GLU A 100 -26.08 -0.16 -19.14
CA GLU A 100 -26.27 -0.83 -17.84
C GLU A 100 -26.01 -2.34 -17.93
N LEU A 101 -26.46 -2.97 -19.01
CA LEU A 101 -26.24 -4.40 -19.25
C LEU A 101 -24.75 -4.71 -19.44
N LYS A 102 -24.03 -3.88 -20.19
CA LYS A 102 -22.58 -4.01 -20.39
C LYS A 102 -21.79 -3.73 -19.10
N GLU A 103 -22.22 -2.80 -18.27
CA GLU A 103 -21.61 -2.55 -16.96
C GLU A 103 -21.78 -3.74 -16.00
N SER A 104 -22.95 -4.37 -16.02
CA SER A 104 -23.22 -5.61 -15.28
C SER A 104 -22.35 -6.78 -15.77
N GLU A 105 -22.22 -6.97 -17.09
CA GLU A 105 -21.32 -7.97 -17.68
C GLU A 105 -19.85 -7.71 -17.29
N LEU A 106 -19.41 -6.45 -17.36
CA LEU A 106 -18.07 -6.05 -16.99
C LEU A 106 -17.79 -6.32 -15.50
N LYS A 107 -18.77 -6.08 -14.63
CA LYS A 107 -18.66 -6.40 -13.20
C LYS A 107 -18.46 -7.91 -12.99
N LYS A 108 -19.27 -8.76 -13.62
CA LYS A 108 -19.14 -10.23 -13.53
C LYS A 108 -17.78 -10.73 -14.03
N LEU A 109 -17.27 -10.15 -15.11
CA LEU A 109 -15.94 -10.48 -15.63
C LEU A 109 -14.82 -10.06 -14.66
N LYS A 110 -14.92 -8.88 -14.03
CA LYS A 110 -13.97 -8.43 -13.01
C LYS A 110 -13.96 -9.37 -11.80
N ASP A 111 -15.13 -9.76 -11.32
CA ASP A 111 -15.27 -10.68 -10.19
C ASP A 111 -14.65 -12.05 -10.54
N SER A 112 -14.93 -12.56 -11.75
CA SER A 112 -14.36 -13.83 -12.24
C SER A 112 -12.84 -13.77 -12.41
N LYS A 113 -12.32 -12.63 -12.91
CA LYS A 113 -10.89 -12.39 -13.04
C LYS A 113 -10.20 -12.41 -11.67
N ALA A 114 -10.76 -11.74 -10.67
CA ALA A 114 -10.21 -11.70 -9.32
C ALA A 114 -10.10 -13.11 -8.70
N VAL A 115 -11.12 -13.96 -8.90
CA VAL A 115 -11.09 -15.37 -8.45
C VAL A 115 -10.01 -16.18 -9.15
N LEU A 116 -9.77 -15.95 -10.45
CA LEU A 116 -8.71 -16.64 -11.19
C LEU A 116 -7.31 -16.17 -10.77
N GLU A 117 -7.12 -14.87 -10.56
CA GLU A 117 -5.86 -14.31 -10.06
C GLU A 117 -5.51 -14.91 -8.69
N GLU A 118 -6.48 -15.04 -7.79
CA GLU A 118 -6.29 -15.71 -6.49
C GLU A 118 -5.85 -17.18 -6.64
N LYS A 119 -6.49 -17.93 -7.55
CA LYS A 119 -6.14 -19.33 -7.81
C LYS A 119 -4.74 -19.47 -8.41
N ILE A 120 -4.37 -18.60 -9.34
CA ILE A 120 -3.04 -18.58 -9.95
C ILE A 120 -1.98 -18.31 -8.89
N GLU A 121 -2.22 -17.33 -8.02
CA GLU A 121 -1.29 -16.99 -6.93
C GLU A 121 -1.10 -18.16 -5.96
N LYS A 122 -2.19 -18.84 -5.56
CA LYS A 122 -2.14 -20.05 -4.72
C LYS A 122 -1.30 -21.17 -5.35
N VAL A 123 -1.53 -21.46 -6.63
CA VAL A 123 -0.76 -22.50 -7.35
C VAL A 123 0.71 -22.07 -7.52
N SER A 124 0.96 -20.80 -7.83
CA SER A 124 2.32 -20.29 -7.98
C SER A 124 3.12 -20.40 -6.67
N ASN A 125 2.50 -20.05 -5.54
CA ASN A 125 3.12 -20.17 -4.22
C ASN A 125 3.38 -21.63 -3.84
N ALA A 126 2.44 -22.54 -4.11
CA ALA A 126 2.63 -23.97 -3.86
C ALA A 126 3.77 -24.56 -4.69
N LEU A 127 3.89 -24.16 -5.97
CA LEU A 127 5.01 -24.57 -6.83
C LEU A 127 6.36 -24.03 -6.33
N GLU A 128 6.40 -22.79 -5.87
CA GLU A 128 7.61 -22.17 -5.33
C GLU A 128 8.05 -22.88 -4.04
N LEU A 129 7.10 -23.17 -3.13
CA LEU A 129 7.34 -23.99 -1.94
C LEU A 129 7.91 -25.36 -2.32
N ALA A 130 7.27 -26.10 -3.24
CA ALA A 130 7.74 -27.43 -3.64
C ALA A 130 9.18 -27.40 -4.23
N ARG A 131 9.49 -26.40 -5.07
CA ARG A 131 10.84 -26.21 -5.62
C ARG A 131 11.87 -25.88 -4.54
N ASN A 132 11.50 -25.04 -3.58
CA ASN A 132 12.36 -24.69 -2.45
C ASN A 132 12.60 -25.91 -1.55
N GLU A 133 11.58 -26.73 -1.32
CA GLU A 133 11.72 -27.98 -0.56
C GLU A 133 12.65 -28.97 -1.25
N GLU A 134 12.52 -29.13 -2.56
CA GLU A 134 13.43 -29.96 -3.36
C GLU A 134 14.86 -29.43 -3.29
N SER A 135 15.06 -28.11 -3.46
CA SER A 135 16.38 -27.48 -3.43
C SER A 135 17.06 -27.53 -2.06
N THR A 136 16.29 -27.62 -0.96
CA THR A 136 16.85 -27.60 0.41
C THR A 136 16.93 -28.98 1.06
N ARG A 137 16.33 -30.01 0.45
CA ARG A 137 16.23 -31.36 1.01
C ARG A 137 17.61 -31.93 1.38
N ASP A 138 18.52 -31.89 0.43
CA ASP A 138 19.84 -32.53 0.55
C ASP A 138 20.95 -31.53 0.96
N MET A 139 20.62 -30.26 1.16
CA MET A 139 21.60 -29.21 1.50
C MET A 139 22.08 -29.36 2.95
N GLU A 140 23.35 -29.62 3.21
CA GLU A 140 23.85 -29.61 4.60
C GLU A 140 23.77 -28.22 5.23
N LEU A 141 23.52 -28.15 6.53
CA LEU A 141 23.54 -26.86 7.24
C LEU A 141 24.98 -26.36 7.33
N SER A 142 25.18 -25.09 6.96
CA SER A 142 26.45 -24.43 7.16
C SER A 142 26.57 -24.01 8.63
N PRO A 143 27.68 -24.35 9.33
CA PRO A 143 27.97 -23.78 10.64
C PRO A 143 27.89 -22.25 10.62
N ALA A 144 27.27 -21.66 11.65
CA ALA A 144 26.89 -20.25 11.68
C ALA A 144 27.40 -19.51 12.91
N VAL A 145 27.48 -18.18 12.82
CA VAL A 145 27.62 -17.31 13.98
C VAL A 145 26.25 -16.78 14.37
N ILE A 146 25.81 -17.07 15.58
CA ILE A 146 24.53 -16.61 16.15
C ILE A 146 24.81 -15.43 17.07
N VAL A 147 24.33 -14.25 16.71
CA VAL A 147 24.52 -13.02 17.50
C VAL A 147 23.27 -12.74 18.33
N GLY A 148 23.44 -12.73 19.66
CA GLY A 148 22.39 -12.52 20.65
C GLY A 148 21.83 -13.84 21.18
N ASP A 149 21.74 -13.97 22.51
CA ASP A 149 21.30 -15.18 23.22
C ASP A 149 19.86 -15.07 23.75
N GLY A 150 19.08 -14.15 23.19
CA GLY A 150 17.64 -14.06 23.44
C GLY A 150 16.87 -15.28 22.89
N ARG A 151 15.53 -15.25 23.00
CA ARG A 151 14.65 -16.36 22.62
C ARG A 151 14.95 -16.95 21.23
N VAL A 152 15.07 -16.09 20.21
CA VAL A 152 15.35 -16.52 18.82
C VAL A 152 16.77 -17.07 18.69
N GLY A 153 17.78 -16.37 19.20
CA GLY A 153 19.17 -16.83 19.08
C GLY A 153 19.43 -18.14 19.84
N HIS A 154 18.82 -18.32 21.01
CA HIS A 154 18.88 -19.56 21.76
C HIS A 154 18.24 -20.74 20.99
N MET A 155 17.09 -20.52 20.36
CA MET A 155 16.47 -21.51 19.46
C MET A 155 17.41 -21.83 18.29
N MET A 156 17.95 -20.81 17.62
CA MET A 156 18.86 -20.98 16.47
C MET A 156 20.11 -21.80 16.84
N LYS A 157 20.70 -21.57 18.01
CA LYS A 157 21.90 -22.29 18.45
C LYS A 157 21.62 -23.71 18.94
N ASN A 158 20.56 -23.92 19.71
CA ASN A 158 20.28 -25.25 20.29
C ASN A 158 19.69 -26.24 19.29
N ARG A 159 19.09 -25.74 18.22
CA ARG A 159 18.43 -26.54 17.19
C ARG A 159 19.13 -26.44 15.83
N GLY A 160 20.27 -25.75 15.80
CA GLY A 160 21.11 -25.55 14.63
C GLY A 160 22.22 -26.59 14.51
N ASP A 161 23.32 -26.17 13.89
CA ASP A 161 24.48 -27.02 13.67
C ASP A 161 25.34 -27.13 14.95
N PRO A 162 25.91 -28.30 15.28
CA PRO A 162 26.82 -28.44 16.41
C PRO A 162 28.00 -27.45 16.39
N GLY A 163 28.48 -27.10 15.19
CA GLY A 163 29.56 -26.14 14.95
C GLY A 163 29.16 -24.67 15.05
N ASP A 164 27.89 -24.34 15.30
CA ASP A 164 27.46 -22.95 15.46
C ASP A 164 28.18 -22.27 16.65
N ALA A 165 28.56 -21.01 16.49
CA ALA A 165 29.12 -20.19 17.58
C ALA A 165 28.09 -19.17 18.07
N MET A 166 27.92 -19.05 19.40
CA MET A 166 27.08 -18.01 20.01
C MET A 166 27.94 -16.81 20.42
N VAL A 167 27.50 -15.61 20.06
CA VAL A 167 28.18 -14.33 20.31
C VAL A 167 27.22 -13.36 21.00
N ARG A 168 27.66 -12.70 22.06
CA ARG A 168 26.82 -11.80 22.89
C ARG A 168 27.22 -10.33 22.84
N SER A 169 28.38 -10.03 22.28
CA SER A 169 28.94 -8.67 22.24
C SER A 169 29.65 -8.39 20.91
N THR A 170 29.83 -7.12 20.57
CA THR A 170 30.60 -6.69 19.39
C THR A 170 32.08 -7.12 19.49
N SER A 171 32.65 -7.17 20.70
CA SER A 171 33.98 -7.71 20.96
C SER A 171 34.07 -9.20 20.69
N GLU A 172 33.09 -9.98 21.16
CA GLU A 172 33.01 -11.42 20.84
C GLU A 172 32.81 -11.65 19.35
N LEU A 173 32.01 -10.81 18.66
CA LEU A 173 31.82 -10.93 17.22
C LEU A 173 33.13 -10.74 16.47
N ARG A 174 33.88 -9.67 16.78
CA ARG A 174 35.18 -9.40 16.17
C ARG A 174 36.15 -10.55 16.40
N PHE A 175 36.23 -11.01 17.65
CA PHE A 175 37.11 -12.12 18.01
C PHE A 175 36.71 -13.41 17.30
N GLN A 176 35.42 -13.74 17.27
CA GLN A 176 34.91 -14.93 16.62
C GLN A 176 35.17 -14.94 15.11
N LEU A 177 34.90 -13.83 14.43
CA LEU A 177 35.05 -13.73 12.97
C LEU A 177 36.52 -13.64 12.52
N LYS A 178 37.41 -13.15 13.39
CA LYS A 178 38.84 -13.00 13.07
C LYS A 178 39.66 -14.23 13.46
N GLU A 179 39.47 -14.73 14.68
CA GLU A 179 40.36 -15.74 15.28
C GLU A 179 39.74 -17.15 15.26
N ALA A 180 38.43 -17.29 15.05
CA ALA A 180 37.71 -18.57 15.05
C ALA A 180 38.08 -19.47 16.27
N PRO A 181 38.01 -18.94 17.50
CA PRO A 181 38.42 -19.66 18.71
C PRO A 181 37.64 -20.97 18.87
N GLY A 182 38.31 -22.01 19.37
CA GLY A 182 37.68 -23.32 19.59
C GLY A 182 37.21 -24.02 18.31
N GLY A 183 37.67 -23.60 17.13
CA GLY A 183 37.29 -24.17 15.85
C GLY A 183 35.95 -23.66 15.30
N GLY A 184 35.46 -22.51 15.78
CA GLY A 184 34.22 -21.91 15.27
C GLY A 184 34.28 -21.55 13.77
N PRO A 185 33.14 -21.21 13.17
CA PRO A 185 33.00 -21.16 11.72
C PRO A 185 33.73 -19.97 11.09
N LYS A 186 34.63 -20.26 10.14
CA LYS A 186 35.38 -19.26 9.36
C LYS A 186 34.58 -18.68 8.19
N SER A 187 33.55 -19.38 7.75
CA SER A 187 32.60 -19.00 6.71
C SER A 187 31.19 -19.37 7.18
N GLY A 188 30.16 -19.04 6.39
CA GLY A 188 28.78 -19.33 6.75
C GLY A 188 28.01 -18.09 7.22
N PRO A 189 26.70 -18.26 7.49
CA PRO A 189 25.81 -17.17 7.84
C PRO A 189 26.09 -16.59 9.22
N ILE A 190 25.80 -15.29 9.38
CA ILE A 190 25.88 -14.56 10.64
C ILE A 190 24.47 -14.06 10.99
N TYR A 191 23.76 -14.80 11.83
CA TYR A 191 22.38 -14.50 12.20
C TYR A 191 22.32 -13.41 13.26
N LEU A 192 21.72 -12.27 12.93
CA LEU A 192 21.54 -11.14 13.83
C LEU A 192 20.23 -11.29 14.62
N CYS A 193 20.26 -12.04 15.72
CA CYS A 193 19.12 -12.30 16.59
C CYS A 193 18.99 -11.26 17.73
N VAL A 194 19.19 -9.98 17.40
CA VAL A 194 19.23 -8.85 18.33
C VAL A 194 18.15 -7.80 18.00
N PRO A 195 17.81 -6.88 18.92
CA PRO A 195 16.99 -5.71 18.60
C PRO A 195 17.65 -4.81 17.55
N ASN A 196 16.84 -4.11 16.76
CA ASN A 196 17.35 -3.27 15.67
C ASN A 196 18.31 -2.16 16.13
N SER A 197 18.19 -1.71 17.39
CA SER A 197 19.08 -0.70 17.97
C SER A 197 20.55 -1.11 18.04
N ALA A 198 20.84 -2.43 18.01
CA ALA A 198 22.21 -2.96 18.02
C ALA A 198 22.79 -3.19 16.61
N LEU A 199 21.99 -3.04 15.54
CA LEU A 199 22.44 -3.41 14.19
C LEU A 199 23.62 -2.56 13.72
N LYS A 200 23.61 -1.25 14.03
CA LYS A 200 24.68 -0.33 13.60
C LYS A 200 26.05 -0.80 14.12
N GLU A 201 26.17 -0.98 15.43
CA GLU A 201 27.43 -1.37 16.05
C GLU A 201 27.91 -2.76 15.60
N LEU A 202 26.98 -3.69 15.30
CA LEU A 202 27.31 -5.02 14.80
C LEU A 202 27.79 -5.00 13.35
N VAL A 203 27.18 -4.20 12.48
CA VAL A 203 27.64 -4.00 11.09
C VAL A 203 29.03 -3.36 11.08
N GLU A 204 29.27 -2.37 11.93
CA GLU A 204 30.58 -1.72 12.09
C GLU A 204 31.64 -2.66 12.68
N ALA A 205 31.24 -3.55 13.59
CA ALA A 205 32.12 -4.56 14.17
C ALA A 205 32.41 -5.73 13.22
N CYS A 206 31.53 -6.00 12.25
CA CYS A 206 31.70 -7.07 11.28
C CYS A 206 32.79 -6.69 10.24
N PRO A 207 33.80 -7.55 10.02
CA PRO A 207 34.81 -7.35 8.99
C PRO A 207 34.16 -7.15 7.61
N PRO A 208 34.62 -6.19 6.79
CA PRO A 208 33.99 -5.85 5.51
C PRO A 208 33.71 -7.05 4.60
N GLU A 209 34.65 -7.99 4.50
CA GLU A 209 34.57 -9.20 3.69
C GLU A 209 33.52 -10.22 4.16
N ARG A 210 33.11 -10.13 5.43
CA ARG A 210 32.06 -10.97 6.03
C ARG A 210 30.70 -10.26 6.11
N ARG A 211 30.60 -8.96 5.79
CA ARG A 211 29.32 -8.23 5.88
C ARG A 211 28.24 -8.80 4.98
N GLN A 212 28.60 -9.34 3.83
CA GLN A 212 27.68 -10.06 2.92
C GLN A 212 27.04 -11.32 3.54
N ASP A 213 27.60 -11.82 4.65
CA ASP A 213 27.07 -12.99 5.37
C ASP A 213 26.12 -12.64 6.51
N LEU A 214 25.93 -11.35 6.79
CA LEU A 214 24.95 -10.90 7.78
C LEU A 214 23.53 -11.24 7.32
N VAL A 215 22.79 -11.93 8.20
CA VAL A 215 21.39 -12.27 8.04
C VAL A 215 20.56 -11.44 9.01
N PHE A 216 19.77 -10.52 8.47
CA PHE A 216 18.95 -9.59 9.25
C PHE A 216 17.63 -10.26 9.65
N MET A 217 17.47 -10.57 10.93
CA MET A 217 16.27 -11.21 11.50
C MET A 217 15.28 -10.21 12.13
N GLY A 218 15.63 -8.92 12.11
CA GLY A 218 14.87 -7.84 12.72
C GLY A 218 13.62 -7.47 11.91
N SER A 219 12.54 -7.15 12.61
CA SER A 219 11.31 -6.63 12.00
C SER A 219 11.39 -5.11 11.77
N GLY A 220 10.60 -4.57 10.84
CA GLY A 220 10.43 -3.13 10.64
C GLY A 220 10.97 -2.64 9.30
N ASN A 221 11.11 -1.32 9.17
CA ASN A 221 11.62 -0.68 7.96
C ASN A 221 13.15 -0.63 7.94
N LEU A 222 13.79 -1.75 7.57
CA LEU A 222 15.25 -1.84 7.47
C LEU A 222 15.81 -1.21 6.19
N GLY A 223 14.99 -0.95 5.16
CA GLY A 223 15.45 -0.45 3.85
C GLY A 223 16.42 0.74 3.92
N PRO A 224 16.06 1.86 4.58
CA PRO A 224 16.97 3.01 4.72
C PRO A 224 18.29 2.66 5.44
N PHE A 225 18.23 1.82 6.48
CA PHE A 225 19.39 1.38 7.22
C PHE A 225 20.32 0.52 6.34
N LEU A 226 19.77 -0.47 5.64
CA LEU A 226 20.55 -1.33 4.76
C LEU A 226 21.21 -0.55 3.63
N LYS A 227 20.48 0.39 3.03
CA LYS A 227 21.01 1.29 1.99
C LYS A 227 22.19 2.13 2.48
N GLN A 228 22.13 2.66 3.70
CA GLN A 228 23.22 3.43 4.28
C GLN A 228 24.54 2.64 4.33
N PHE A 229 24.47 1.33 4.56
CA PHE A 229 25.65 0.46 4.64
C PHE A 229 25.94 -0.31 3.34
N GLY A 230 25.15 -0.12 2.28
CA GLY A 230 25.27 -0.88 1.03
C GLY A 230 24.92 -2.37 1.18
N LEU A 231 24.00 -2.70 2.08
CA LEU A 231 23.61 -4.06 2.46
C LEU A 231 22.21 -4.44 1.96
N GLU A 232 21.68 -3.77 0.95
CA GLU A 232 20.33 -4.02 0.41
C GLU A 232 20.19 -5.45 -0.15
N GLY A 233 21.27 -6.02 -0.68
CA GLY A 233 21.32 -7.39 -1.20
C GLY A 233 21.60 -8.46 -0.15
N ASN A 234 21.74 -8.10 1.13
CA ASN A 234 21.96 -9.07 2.19
C ASN A 234 20.75 -9.97 2.43
N THR A 235 20.98 -11.08 3.12
CA THR A 235 19.89 -11.97 3.51
C THR A 235 19.02 -11.28 4.55
N GLN A 236 17.71 -11.26 4.30
CA GLN A 236 16.72 -10.67 5.19
C GLN A 236 15.65 -11.69 5.50
N ALA A 237 15.25 -11.77 6.77
CA ALA A 237 14.22 -12.67 7.24
C ALA A 237 13.06 -11.90 7.86
N LEU A 238 11.85 -12.28 7.45
CA LEU A 238 10.59 -11.75 7.92
C LEU A 238 9.93 -12.77 8.85
N ILE A 239 10.00 -12.53 10.15
CA ILE A 239 9.61 -13.51 11.18
C ILE A 239 8.13 -13.39 11.56
N TYR A 240 7.38 -14.49 11.42
CA TYR A 240 5.98 -14.62 11.85
C TYR A 240 5.75 -15.66 12.94
N PHE A 241 6.73 -16.51 13.23
CA PHE A 241 6.68 -17.37 14.40
C PHE A 241 6.95 -16.59 15.69
N VAL A 242 6.60 -17.21 16.80
CA VAL A 242 6.74 -16.61 18.12
C VAL A 242 7.30 -17.61 19.13
N ILE A 243 8.05 -17.10 20.11
CA ILE A 243 8.58 -17.89 21.22
C ILE A 243 8.13 -17.19 22.50
N ASP A 244 7.32 -17.86 23.33
CA ASP A 244 6.79 -17.26 24.56
C ASP A 244 7.93 -16.97 25.55
N LYS A 245 8.74 -18.00 25.86
CA LYS A 245 9.82 -17.94 26.86
C LYS A 245 11.10 -18.56 26.33
N LEU A 246 12.23 -18.17 26.92
CA LEU A 246 13.53 -18.74 26.57
C LEU A 246 13.50 -20.26 26.78
N GLY A 247 13.98 -21.02 25.80
CA GLY A 247 13.99 -22.49 25.84
C GLY A 247 12.67 -23.17 25.47
N HIS A 248 11.57 -22.43 25.31
CA HIS A 248 10.33 -23.00 24.78
C HIS A 248 10.42 -23.22 23.27
N ASP A 249 9.69 -24.21 22.78
CA ASP A 249 9.55 -24.44 21.35
C ASP A 249 8.80 -23.26 20.69
N PRO A 250 9.19 -22.90 19.45
CA PRO A 250 8.53 -21.83 18.72
C PRO A 250 7.15 -22.29 18.24
N VAL A 251 6.22 -21.34 18.15
CA VAL A 251 4.90 -21.54 17.55
C VAL A 251 4.87 -20.82 16.22
N ASP A 252 4.54 -21.55 15.16
CA ASP A 252 4.44 -20.98 13.82
C ASP A 252 3.21 -20.07 13.70
N GLY A 253 3.34 -19.02 12.89
CA GLY A 253 2.30 -18.04 12.59
C GLY A 253 1.26 -18.50 11.56
N LYS A 254 1.02 -19.81 11.44
CA LYS A 254 0.09 -20.39 10.47
C LYS A 254 -1.36 -20.05 10.80
N THR A 255 -2.17 -19.79 9.78
CA THR A 255 -3.61 -19.51 9.92
C THR A 255 -4.42 -20.27 8.88
N SER A 256 -5.75 -20.17 8.90
CA SER A 256 -6.62 -20.73 7.87
C SER A 256 -6.39 -20.10 6.50
N LEU A 257 -6.13 -18.79 6.44
CA LEU A 257 -5.81 -18.08 5.21
C LEU A 257 -4.35 -18.24 4.77
N ASP A 258 -3.43 -18.57 5.69
CA ASP A 258 -2.02 -18.82 5.43
C ASP A 258 -1.55 -20.16 6.05
N PRO A 259 -2.02 -21.31 5.55
CA PRO A 259 -1.69 -22.63 6.12
C PRO A 259 -0.21 -23.01 5.94
N ASP A 260 0.45 -22.44 4.93
CA ASP A 260 1.88 -22.61 4.67
C ASP A 260 2.75 -21.67 5.53
N GLY A 261 2.11 -20.79 6.32
CA GLY A 261 2.75 -19.85 7.26
C GLY A 261 3.41 -18.65 6.58
N LEU A 262 3.57 -17.55 7.31
CA LEU A 262 3.93 -16.24 6.75
C LEU A 262 5.42 -15.90 6.88
N THR A 263 6.21 -16.71 7.60
CA THR A 263 7.64 -16.47 7.75
C THR A 263 8.30 -16.56 6.38
N ALA A 264 9.11 -15.58 6.01
CA ALA A 264 9.74 -15.50 4.69
C ALA A 264 11.20 -15.08 4.79
N VAL A 265 11.99 -15.39 3.76
CA VAL A 265 13.41 -15.03 3.67
C VAL A 265 13.79 -14.76 2.21
N THR A 266 14.73 -13.84 2.01
CA THR A 266 15.34 -13.58 0.69
C THR A 266 16.86 -13.41 0.85
N GLY A 267 17.60 -13.61 -0.25
CA GLY A 267 19.06 -13.41 -0.31
C GLY A 267 19.91 -14.68 -0.16
N LYS A 268 21.23 -14.48 -0.06
CA LYS A 268 22.28 -15.51 -0.13
C LYS A 268 22.06 -16.72 0.79
N TRP A 269 21.67 -16.48 2.05
CA TRP A 269 21.55 -17.51 3.09
C TRP A 269 20.10 -17.94 3.34
N SER A 270 19.21 -17.69 2.37
CA SER A 270 17.79 -18.06 2.44
C SER A 270 17.57 -19.56 2.63
N GLY A 271 18.26 -20.40 1.86
CA GLY A 271 18.20 -21.85 1.99
C GLY A 271 18.61 -22.35 3.38
N ASP A 272 19.73 -21.84 3.91
CA ASP A 272 20.25 -22.24 5.23
C ASP A 272 19.27 -21.87 6.34
N LEU A 273 18.73 -20.65 6.32
CA LEU A 273 17.72 -20.23 7.28
C LEU A 273 16.44 -21.06 7.17
N ALA A 274 15.94 -21.29 5.95
CA ALA A 274 14.73 -22.09 5.74
C ALA A 274 14.90 -23.52 6.27
N LYS A 275 16.06 -24.14 6.03
CA LYS A 275 16.36 -25.48 6.57
C LYS A 275 16.44 -25.48 8.10
N ARG A 276 17.10 -24.48 8.72
CA ARG A 276 17.16 -24.33 10.18
C ARG A 276 15.77 -24.19 10.81
N LEU A 277 14.89 -23.39 10.22
CA LEU A 277 13.52 -23.22 10.70
C LEU A 277 12.70 -24.50 10.53
N LYS A 278 12.89 -25.24 9.42
CA LYS A 278 12.22 -26.53 9.20
C LYS A 278 12.58 -27.58 10.25
N MET A 279 13.82 -27.59 10.75
CA MET A 279 14.26 -28.51 11.82
C MET A 279 13.52 -28.32 13.14
N VAL A 280 12.89 -27.17 13.35
CA VAL A 280 12.05 -26.86 14.51
C VAL A 280 10.57 -26.77 14.16
N ASN A 281 10.16 -27.42 13.06
CA ASN A 281 8.78 -27.46 12.55
C ASN A 281 8.18 -26.08 12.24
N LEU A 282 9.03 -25.10 11.87
CA LEU A 282 8.58 -23.79 11.41
C LEU A 282 8.58 -23.72 9.88
N SER A 283 7.55 -23.08 9.34
CA SER A 283 7.51 -22.68 7.94
C SER A 283 8.50 -21.57 7.62
N CYS A 284 8.97 -21.55 6.39
CA CYS A 284 9.77 -20.45 5.84
C CYS A 284 9.63 -20.43 4.31
N ARG A 285 9.10 -19.33 3.76
CA ARG A 285 9.00 -19.10 2.32
C ARG A 285 10.30 -18.45 1.82
N ILE A 286 11.02 -19.09 0.91
CA ILE A 286 12.10 -18.41 0.18
C ILE A 286 11.45 -17.63 -0.97
N MET A 287 11.68 -16.32 -1.00
CA MET A 287 11.04 -15.39 -1.94
C MET A 287 12.06 -14.58 -2.73
N ASP A 288 11.69 -14.20 -3.95
CA ASP A 288 12.39 -13.13 -4.66
C ASP A 288 12.27 -11.79 -3.92
N SER A 289 13.17 -10.85 -4.22
CA SER A 289 13.27 -9.60 -3.49
C SER A 289 12.03 -8.71 -3.60
N ASN A 290 11.27 -8.77 -4.70
CA ASN A 290 10.07 -7.94 -4.86
C ASN A 290 8.90 -8.48 -4.04
N LYS A 291 8.65 -9.79 -4.10
CA LYS A 291 7.63 -10.44 -3.25
C LYS A 291 7.95 -10.28 -1.77
N PHE A 292 9.23 -10.45 -1.40
CA PHE A 292 9.68 -10.25 -0.03
C PHE A 292 9.43 -8.81 0.44
N GLU A 293 9.70 -7.81 -0.40
CA GLU A 293 9.47 -6.41 -0.08
C GLU A 293 8.00 -6.10 0.18
N ILE A 294 7.08 -6.65 -0.63
CA ILE A 294 5.64 -6.54 -0.41
C ILE A 294 5.27 -7.11 0.97
N SER A 295 5.67 -8.36 1.25
CA SER A 295 5.38 -9.01 2.54
C SER A 295 6.00 -8.26 3.72
N ARG A 296 7.20 -7.69 3.56
CA ARG A 296 7.88 -6.90 4.58
C ARG A 296 7.11 -5.62 4.91
N LEU A 297 6.60 -4.93 3.89
CA LEU A 297 5.79 -3.73 4.04
C LEU A 297 4.42 -4.05 4.65
N GLU A 298 3.75 -5.12 4.23
CA GLU A 298 2.53 -5.65 4.88
C GLU A 298 2.75 -5.88 6.38
N ARG A 299 3.85 -6.56 6.73
CA ARG A 299 4.23 -6.81 8.12
C ARG A 299 4.49 -5.53 8.90
N LEU A 300 5.12 -4.55 8.28
CA LEU A 300 5.40 -3.24 8.87
C LEU A 300 4.09 -2.51 9.19
N VAL A 301 3.16 -2.44 8.23
CA VAL A 301 1.84 -1.82 8.39
C VAL A 301 1.09 -2.49 9.55
N TRP A 302 0.99 -3.82 9.54
CA TRP A 302 0.34 -4.57 10.62
C TRP A 302 0.96 -4.28 11.98
N THR A 303 2.30 -4.35 12.07
CA THR A 303 2.99 -4.17 13.35
C THR A 303 2.76 -2.75 13.89
N CYS A 304 2.79 -1.75 13.03
CA CYS A 304 2.60 -0.35 13.40
C CYS A 304 1.16 -0.09 13.85
N ALA A 305 0.16 -0.50 13.08
CA ALA A 305 -1.25 -0.24 13.38
C ALA A 305 -1.75 -1.04 14.60
N THR A 306 -1.63 -2.38 14.55
CA THR A 306 -2.24 -3.29 15.53
C THR A 306 -1.72 -3.02 16.95
N HIS A 307 -0.40 -2.91 17.13
CA HIS A 307 0.17 -2.65 18.45
C HIS A 307 -0.09 -1.22 18.94
N LEU A 308 -0.15 -0.23 18.05
CA LEU A 308 -0.42 1.14 18.43
C LEU A 308 -1.86 1.30 18.94
N VAL A 309 -2.85 0.77 18.21
CA VAL A 309 -4.26 0.79 18.62
C VAL A 309 -4.45 0.01 19.92
N ALA A 310 -3.88 -1.19 20.02
CA ALA A 310 -3.94 -1.97 21.25
C ALA A 310 -3.37 -1.19 22.45
N LYS A 311 -2.23 -0.51 22.26
CA LYS A 311 -1.60 0.30 23.32
C LYS A 311 -2.44 1.53 23.68
N ALA A 312 -3.00 2.20 22.68
CA ALA A 312 -3.88 3.36 22.87
C ALA A 312 -5.16 3.03 23.64
N ASN A 313 -5.63 1.79 23.52
CA ASN A 313 -6.78 1.26 24.26
C ASN A 313 -6.39 0.48 25.52
N LYS A 314 -5.12 0.61 25.97
CA LYS A 314 -4.57 0.02 27.21
C LYS A 314 -4.65 -1.52 27.27
N PHE A 315 -4.75 -2.18 26.13
CA PHE A 315 -4.71 -3.64 26.07
C PHE A 315 -3.29 -4.16 26.35
N THR A 316 -3.20 -5.17 27.21
CA THR A 316 -1.93 -5.82 27.54
C THR A 316 -1.60 -6.90 26.52
N LYS A 317 -2.61 -7.49 25.88
CA LYS A 317 -2.48 -8.53 24.87
C LYS A 317 -2.96 -8.03 23.51
N VAL A 318 -2.23 -8.40 22.46
CA VAL A 318 -2.49 -7.87 21.11
C VAL A 318 -3.83 -8.35 20.54
N GLY A 319 -4.26 -9.58 20.87
CA GLY A 319 -5.51 -10.16 20.38
C GLY A 319 -6.77 -9.41 20.82
N GLN A 320 -6.72 -8.69 21.94
CA GLN A 320 -7.85 -7.92 22.48
C GLN A 320 -8.34 -6.84 21.50
N VAL A 321 -7.46 -6.36 20.61
CA VAL A 321 -7.85 -5.37 19.60
C VAL A 321 -8.82 -5.94 18.57
N VAL A 322 -8.74 -7.25 18.29
CA VAL A 322 -9.57 -7.91 17.28
C VAL A 322 -11.02 -7.99 17.73
N GLU A 323 -11.27 -8.11 19.03
CA GLU A 323 -12.61 -8.29 19.61
C GLU A 323 -13.49 -7.04 19.48
N SER A 324 -12.89 -5.84 19.52
CA SER A 324 -13.64 -4.59 19.68
C SER A 324 -13.11 -3.37 18.92
N HIS A 325 -11.89 -3.42 18.39
CA HIS A 325 -11.22 -2.25 17.80
C HIS A 325 -10.55 -2.57 16.46
N TRP A 326 -10.95 -3.66 15.79
CA TRP A 326 -10.34 -4.05 14.52
C TRP A 326 -10.58 -3.02 13.41
N SER A 327 -11.76 -2.38 13.36
CA SER A 327 -12.03 -1.30 12.41
C SER A 327 -11.08 -0.11 12.60
N GLU A 328 -10.77 0.27 13.84
CA GLU A 328 -9.77 1.31 14.15
C GLU A 328 -8.36 0.87 13.71
N VAL A 329 -8.02 -0.43 13.80
CA VAL A 329 -6.77 -0.95 13.23
C VAL A 329 -6.75 -0.82 11.71
N GLU A 330 -7.82 -1.21 11.02
CA GLU A 330 -7.93 -1.10 9.56
C GLU A 330 -7.83 0.35 9.08
N GLU A 331 -8.50 1.30 9.76
CA GLU A 331 -8.39 2.72 9.46
C GLU A 331 -6.94 3.21 9.51
N VAL A 332 -6.19 2.86 10.57
CA VAL A 332 -4.75 3.18 10.66
C VAL A 332 -3.97 2.47 9.55
N MET A 333 -4.23 1.19 9.28
CA MET A 333 -3.55 0.47 8.21
C MET A 333 -3.76 1.13 6.85
N HIS A 334 -4.98 1.59 6.53
CA HIS A 334 -5.28 2.31 5.30
C HIS A 334 -4.47 3.61 5.16
N GLU A 335 -4.28 4.38 6.25
CA GLU A 335 -3.40 5.55 6.23
C GLU A 335 -1.96 5.17 5.87
N LEU A 336 -1.43 4.13 6.51
CA LEU A 336 -0.04 3.69 6.30
C LEU A 336 0.18 3.11 4.89
N VAL A 337 -0.75 2.29 4.40
CA VAL A 337 -0.73 1.73 3.04
C VAL A 337 -0.75 2.83 1.99
N ARG A 338 -1.62 3.84 2.15
CA ARG A 338 -1.68 4.99 1.24
C ARG A 338 -0.33 5.70 1.18
N VAL A 339 0.31 5.95 2.31
CA VAL A 339 1.64 6.58 2.35
C VAL A 339 2.69 5.73 1.63
N LEU A 340 2.70 4.41 1.86
CA LEU A 340 3.66 3.52 1.19
C LEU A 340 3.43 3.50 -0.33
N ASN A 341 2.18 3.43 -0.78
CA ASN A 341 1.83 3.47 -2.20
C ASN A 341 2.18 4.82 -2.86
N GLU A 342 2.07 5.94 -2.14
CA GLU A 342 2.51 7.26 -2.60
C GLU A 342 4.05 7.38 -2.69
N GLN A 343 4.79 6.66 -1.83
CA GLN A 343 6.26 6.63 -1.84
C GLN A 343 6.84 5.64 -2.86
N ALA A 344 6.04 4.67 -3.31
CA ALA A 344 6.47 3.70 -4.30
C ALA A 344 6.85 4.42 -5.61
N VAL A 345 8.07 4.20 -6.09
CA VAL A 345 8.49 4.65 -7.43
C VAL A 345 7.56 3.97 -8.43
N SER A 346 6.92 4.76 -9.30
CA SER A 346 5.86 4.34 -10.23
C SER A 346 5.99 2.89 -10.69
N GLY A 347 5.17 2.01 -10.10
CA GLY A 347 4.97 0.64 -10.57
C GLY A 347 5.76 -0.49 -9.87
N SER A 348 6.57 -0.22 -8.84
CA SER A 348 7.42 -1.28 -8.24
C SER A 348 6.76 -2.10 -7.12
N VAL A 349 5.96 -1.47 -6.25
CA VAL A 349 5.24 -2.14 -5.15
C VAL A 349 3.92 -1.43 -4.90
N GLN A 350 2.79 -2.08 -5.19
CA GLN A 350 1.48 -1.62 -4.73
C GLN A 350 0.98 -2.58 -3.66
N LEU A 351 0.84 -2.05 -2.44
CA LEU A 351 0.16 -2.73 -1.35
C LEU A 351 -1.33 -2.59 -1.58
N GLU A 352 -1.89 -3.46 -2.42
CA GLU A 352 -3.33 -3.68 -2.51
C GLU A 352 -3.54 -5.14 -2.90
N ALA A 353 -3.39 -6.04 -1.92
CA ALA A 353 -3.84 -7.41 -2.05
C ALA A 353 -5.25 -7.51 -1.47
N SER A 354 -6.18 -8.05 -2.25
CA SER A 354 -7.44 -8.56 -1.70
C SER A 354 -7.11 -9.49 -0.53
N GLN A 355 -7.83 -9.34 0.58
CA GLN A 355 -7.65 -10.08 1.83
C GLN A 355 -6.46 -9.70 2.73
N PHE A 356 -5.62 -8.70 2.42
CA PHE A 356 -4.53 -8.28 3.32
C PHE A 356 -4.99 -8.04 4.78
N TYR A 357 -6.02 -7.23 4.96
CA TYR A 357 -6.56 -6.90 6.29
C TYR A 357 -7.08 -8.15 7.02
N GLU A 358 -7.79 -9.03 6.32
CA GLU A 358 -8.36 -10.25 6.89
C GLU A 358 -7.27 -11.26 7.28
N ARG A 359 -6.24 -11.47 6.43
CA ARG A 359 -5.06 -12.29 6.76
C ARG A 359 -4.35 -11.78 8.00
N MET A 360 -4.16 -10.46 8.08
CA MET A 360 -3.55 -9.83 9.25
C MET A 360 -4.41 -9.94 10.51
N LYS A 361 -5.75 -9.95 10.38
CA LYS A 361 -6.68 -10.20 11.49
C LYS A 361 -6.51 -11.61 12.04
N GLU A 362 -6.54 -12.62 11.16
CA GLU A 362 -6.34 -14.02 11.57
C GLU A 362 -4.97 -14.23 12.21
N TYR A 363 -3.93 -13.65 11.63
CA TYR A 363 -2.60 -13.72 12.23
C TYR A 363 -2.56 -13.06 13.61
N THR A 364 -3.23 -11.93 13.80
CA THR A 364 -3.34 -11.29 15.12
C THR A 364 -3.99 -12.21 16.14
N LEU A 365 -5.01 -12.97 15.74
CA LEU A 365 -5.67 -13.95 16.60
C LEU A 365 -4.75 -15.13 16.95
N SER A 366 -3.99 -15.67 15.97
CA SER A 366 -3.09 -16.80 16.22
C SER A 366 -1.99 -16.47 17.24
N ILE A 367 -1.58 -15.21 17.32
CA ILE A 367 -0.63 -14.70 18.32
C ILE A 367 -1.29 -13.81 19.39
N GLY A 368 -2.60 -13.91 19.59
CA GLY A 368 -3.36 -12.94 20.38
C GLY A 368 -2.91 -12.80 21.85
N HIS A 369 -2.29 -13.84 22.40
CA HIS A 369 -1.77 -13.88 23.78
C HIS A 369 -0.44 -13.13 23.97
N PHE A 370 0.18 -12.62 22.90
CA PHE A 370 1.42 -11.86 22.99
C PHE A 370 1.19 -10.45 23.54
N ASN A 371 2.21 -9.94 24.24
CA ASN A 371 2.13 -8.62 24.84
C ASN A 371 2.07 -7.52 23.77
N THR A 372 1.24 -6.52 24.03
CA THR A 372 1.18 -5.29 23.25
C THR A 372 2.45 -4.47 23.45
N VAL A 373 3.17 -4.14 22.36
CA VAL A 373 4.41 -3.37 22.44
C VAL A 373 4.50 -2.31 21.34
N VAL A 374 4.72 -1.05 21.74
CA VAL A 374 5.17 0.03 20.85
C VAL A 374 6.64 0.29 21.16
N LYS A 375 7.53 -0.19 20.30
CA LYS A 375 9.00 -0.11 20.44
C LYS A 375 9.66 0.14 19.09
N ASP A 376 10.99 0.22 19.07
CA ASP A 376 11.80 0.34 17.84
C ASP A 376 11.28 1.46 16.93
N LEU A 377 10.96 2.62 17.53
CA LEU A 377 10.21 3.70 16.86
C LEU A 377 10.85 4.07 15.52
N GLU A 378 12.18 4.27 15.49
CA GLU A 378 12.94 4.58 14.27
C GLU A 378 12.61 3.63 13.10
N PHE A 379 12.48 2.33 13.37
CA PHE A 379 12.24 1.29 12.38
C PHE A 379 10.75 0.97 12.19
N ARG A 380 9.85 1.54 13.00
CA ARG A 380 8.42 1.20 12.99
C ARG A 380 7.58 2.47 12.86
N ASN A 381 6.87 2.85 13.90
CA ASN A 381 5.93 3.96 13.86
C ASN A 381 6.60 5.33 13.62
N GLY A 382 7.86 5.49 14.04
CA GLY A 382 8.64 6.71 13.82
C GLY A 382 8.93 6.98 12.34
N TYR A 383 9.02 5.94 11.50
CA TYR A 383 9.15 6.09 10.05
C TYR A 383 7.96 6.87 9.46
N PHE A 384 6.73 6.43 9.76
CA PHE A 384 5.51 7.09 9.29
C PHE A 384 5.30 8.47 9.93
N TYR A 385 5.62 8.59 11.23
CA TYR A 385 5.52 9.87 11.92
C TYR A 385 6.48 10.92 11.31
N LYS A 386 7.69 10.53 10.91
CA LYS A 386 8.64 11.43 10.22
C LYS A 386 8.05 11.97 8.92
N ILE A 387 7.42 11.11 8.10
CA ILE A 387 6.73 11.54 6.87
C ILE A 387 5.62 12.55 7.18
N SER A 388 4.88 12.33 8.27
CA SER A 388 3.82 13.24 8.72
C SER A 388 4.38 14.60 9.14
N GLN A 389 5.47 14.61 9.91
CA GLN A 389 6.16 15.86 10.29
C GLN A 389 6.70 16.62 9.07
N GLU A 390 7.25 15.92 8.08
CA GLU A 390 7.75 16.52 6.85
C GLU A 390 6.64 17.14 5.99
N ARG A 391 5.44 16.54 5.93
CA ARG A 391 4.28 17.14 5.24
C ARG A 391 3.76 18.36 5.98
N LEU A 392 3.61 18.28 7.30
CA LEU A 392 3.15 19.40 8.13
C LEU A 392 4.10 20.59 8.04
N ALA A 393 5.42 20.35 8.04
CA ALA A 393 6.42 21.41 7.88
C ALA A 393 6.34 22.13 6.52
N LYS A 394 5.77 21.49 5.50
CA LYS A 394 5.49 22.07 4.17
C LYS A 394 4.11 22.72 4.08
N GLY A 395 3.36 22.82 5.17
CA GLY A 395 1.99 23.34 5.18
C GLY A 395 0.96 22.41 4.53
N LEU A 396 1.31 21.13 4.30
CA LEU A 396 0.41 20.12 3.76
C LEU A 396 -0.32 19.39 4.89
N PRO A 397 -1.50 18.79 4.63
CA PRO A 397 -2.19 17.95 5.61
C PRO A 397 -1.32 16.78 6.09
N ASP A 398 -1.54 16.37 7.35
CA ASP A 398 -0.99 15.13 7.88
C ASP A 398 -1.51 13.94 7.03
N PRO A 399 -0.62 13.13 6.43
CA PRO A 399 -1.03 11.98 5.64
C PRO A 399 -1.53 10.80 6.49
N CYS A 400 -1.19 10.75 7.79
CA CYS A 400 -1.62 9.71 8.73
C CYS A 400 -2.19 10.32 10.03
N PRO A 401 -3.29 11.09 9.94
CA PRO A 401 -3.79 11.86 11.08
C PRO A 401 -4.23 10.99 12.27
N MET A 402 -4.83 9.82 12.03
CA MET A 402 -5.22 8.90 13.10
C MET A 402 -3.99 8.28 13.75
N HIS A 403 -3.04 7.79 12.95
CA HIS A 403 -1.75 7.26 13.43
C HIS A 403 -1.01 8.27 14.31
N THR A 404 -0.85 9.51 13.85
CA THR A 404 -0.21 10.60 14.59
C THR A 404 -0.93 10.88 15.92
N LYS A 405 -2.27 10.94 15.90
CA LYS A 405 -3.09 11.14 17.11
C LYS A 405 -2.86 10.03 18.13
N LEU A 406 -2.85 8.77 17.69
CA LEU A 406 -2.65 7.62 18.58
C LEU A 406 -1.22 7.59 19.16
N LEU A 407 -0.19 7.93 18.37
CA LEU A 407 1.18 8.03 18.87
C LEU A 407 1.33 9.06 19.99
N LYS A 408 0.68 10.22 19.84
CA LYS A 408 0.61 11.24 20.90
C LYS A 408 -0.15 10.74 22.13
N LYS A 409 -1.30 10.07 21.92
CA LYS A 409 -2.11 9.48 23.01
C LYS A 409 -1.31 8.50 23.87
N VAL A 410 -0.45 7.67 23.27
CA VAL A 410 0.40 6.72 24.00
C VAL A 410 1.73 7.33 24.46
N LYS A 411 1.97 8.63 24.24
CA LYS A 411 3.20 9.35 24.58
C LYS A 411 4.46 8.74 23.93
N ALA A 412 4.31 8.14 22.75
CA ALA A 412 5.46 7.63 21.98
C ALA A 412 6.18 8.76 21.21
N VAL A 413 5.49 9.86 20.95
CA VAL A 413 5.99 11.08 20.32
C VAL A 413 5.44 12.30 21.05
N LYS A 414 5.98 13.49 20.73
CA LYS A 414 5.53 14.77 21.31
C LYS A 414 4.27 15.30 20.63
#